data_AF-A0A6J1I8X4-F1
#
_entry.id   AF-A0A6J1I8X4-F1
#
_cell.length_a   1.000
_cell.length_b   1.000
_cell.length_c   1.000
_cell.angle_alpha   90.00
_cell.angle_beta   90.00
_cell.angle_gamma   90.00
#
_symmetry.space_group_name_H-M   'P 1'
#
loop_
_entity.id
_entity.type
_entity.pdbx_description
1 polymer ?
#
loop_
_entity_poly.entity_id
_entity_poly.type
_entity_poly.pdbx_seq_one_letter_code
_entity_poly.pdbx_strand_id
1 'polypeptide(L)'
;MGGPGRCLLVTGPPAVGKTTLIARVFEMLKASNPNLKIKGFYTREVRQGSQRGGFEVVTLDGRTSPLASTSVSSSESLRWPTVGRYKVDIASFESLALPELQVEKDTDLFIIDEVGKMELFSSSFFPAVLKVLESNTPVLASIPIPKSGRDIPGGTLFP
;
A
#
# COMPACT_ATOMS: atom_id res chain seq x y z
N MET A 1 28.62 -3.56 -7.79
CA MET A 1 27.36 -4.30 -8.04
C MET A 1 26.70 -4.53 -6.70
N GLY A 2 25.67 -3.75 -6.35
CA GLY A 2 24.88 -3.99 -5.14
C GLY A 2 24.09 -5.27 -5.32
N GLY A 3 24.07 -6.14 -4.31
CA GLY A 3 23.25 -7.34 -4.34
C GLY A 3 21.76 -6.99 -4.47
N PRO A 4 20.91 -7.95 -4.88
CA PRO A 4 19.48 -7.71 -5.06
C PRO A 4 18.87 -7.10 -3.80
N GLY A 5 18.09 -6.03 -3.97
CA GLY A 5 17.31 -5.43 -2.89
C GLY A 5 16.51 -6.51 -2.16
N ARG A 6 16.58 -6.53 -0.83
CA ARG A 6 15.87 -7.54 -0.03
C ARG A 6 14.40 -7.14 0.09
N CYS A 7 13.51 -7.95 -0.48
CA CYS A 7 12.07 -7.77 -0.34
C CYS A 7 11.50 -8.78 0.67
N LEU A 8 10.82 -8.29 1.71
CA LEU A 8 10.08 -9.08 2.67
C LEU A 8 8.59 -8.85 2.46
N LEU A 9 7.87 -9.93 2.11
CA LEU A 9 6.44 -9.90 1.84
C LEU A 9 5.65 -10.52 3.00
N VAL A 10 4.70 -9.74 3.53
CA VAL A 10 3.73 -10.19 4.53
C VAL A 10 2.43 -10.54 3.82
N THR A 11 2.05 -11.81 3.84
CA THR A 11 0.75 -12.26 3.29
C THR A 11 -0.09 -12.94 4.35
N GLY A 12 -1.39 -12.98 4.10
CA GLY A 12 -2.36 -13.45 5.08
C GLY A 12 -3.79 -13.12 4.69
N PRO A 13 -4.79 -13.81 5.27
CA PRO A 13 -6.19 -13.50 5.04
C PRO A 13 -6.52 -12.03 5.37
N PRO A 14 -7.56 -11.46 4.76
CA PRO A 14 -8.03 -10.12 5.14
C PRO A 14 -8.31 -10.04 6.65
N ALA A 15 -7.96 -8.91 7.28
CA ALA A 15 -8.13 -8.65 8.71
C ALA A 15 -7.32 -9.55 9.69
N VAL A 16 -6.32 -10.32 9.22
CA VAL A 16 -5.43 -11.10 10.11
C VAL A 16 -4.46 -10.24 10.93
N GLY A 17 -4.35 -8.93 10.62
CA GLY A 17 -3.47 -8.00 11.33
C GLY A 17 -2.16 -7.64 10.62
N LYS A 18 -2.07 -7.79 9.29
CA LYS A 18 -0.87 -7.43 8.50
C LYS A 18 -0.48 -5.96 8.67
N THR A 19 -1.43 -5.05 8.49
CA THR A 19 -1.24 -3.61 8.75
C THR A 19 -0.76 -3.35 10.16
N THR A 20 -1.33 -4.03 11.17
CA THR A 20 -0.91 -3.88 12.56
C THR A 20 0.52 -4.35 12.78
N LEU A 21 0.92 -5.47 12.16
CA LEU A 21 2.29 -5.96 12.20
C LEU A 21 3.25 -4.93 11.58
N ILE A 22 2.95 -4.45 10.37
CA ILE A 22 3.79 -3.49 9.65
C ILE A 22 3.92 -2.17 10.43
N ALA A 23 2.80 -1.64 10.95
CA ALA A 23 2.82 -0.44 11.78
C ALA A 23 3.70 -0.62 13.03
N ARG A 24 3.60 -1.77 13.73
CA ARG A 24 4.47 -2.05 14.88
C ARG A 24 5.94 -2.17 14.51
N VAL A 25 6.25 -2.80 13.37
CA VAL A 25 7.63 -2.88 12.86
C VAL A 25 8.18 -1.48 12.56
N PHE A 26 7.40 -0.63 11.89
CA PHE A 26 7.76 0.76 11.64
C PHE A 26 8.07 1.51 12.94
N GLU A 27 7.18 1.47 13.93
CA GLU A 27 7.37 2.14 15.22
C GLU A 27 8.64 1.65 15.94
N MET A 28 8.88 0.34 15.97
CA MET A 28 10.08 -0.24 16.56
C MET A 28 11.37 0.18 15.85
N LEU A 29 11.34 0.22 14.51
CA LEU A 29 12.48 0.68 13.71
C LEU A 29 12.78 2.15 13.96
N LYS A 30 11.75 2.99 14.00
CA LYS A 30 11.87 4.43 14.25
C LYS A 30 12.41 4.71 15.66
N ALA A 31 11.95 3.94 16.66
CA ALA A 31 12.41 4.06 18.04
C ALA A 31 13.86 3.59 18.21
N SER A 32 14.25 2.50 17.54
CA SER A 32 15.59 1.91 17.68
C SER A 32 16.64 2.60 16.80
N ASN A 33 16.22 3.16 15.65
CA ASN A 33 17.09 3.81 14.66
C ASN A 33 16.47 5.14 14.19
N PRO A 34 16.54 6.22 14.99
CA PRO A 34 15.84 7.47 14.72
C PRO A 34 16.23 8.16 13.39
N ASN A 35 17.44 7.87 12.90
CA ASN A 35 18.02 8.41 11.67
C ASN A 35 17.69 7.59 10.41
N LEU A 36 17.03 6.44 10.57
CA LEU A 36 16.64 5.59 9.44
C LEU A 36 15.60 6.33 8.58
N LYS A 37 15.91 6.52 7.30
CA LYS A 37 15.01 7.15 6.34
C LYS A 37 14.09 6.11 5.73
N ILE A 38 12.90 6.00 6.31
CA ILE A 38 11.87 5.08 5.86
C ILE A 38 10.85 5.86 5.04
N LYS A 39 10.56 5.41 3.82
CA LYS A 39 9.53 5.97 2.96
C LYS A 39 8.42 4.96 2.70
N GLY A 40 7.26 5.46 2.29
CA GLY A 40 6.14 4.63 1.91
C GLY A 40 4.87 4.95 2.68
N PHE A 41 3.96 3.98 2.71
CA PHE A 41 2.65 4.16 3.29
C PHE A 41 2.07 2.82 3.77
N TYR A 42 1.05 2.92 4.61
CA TYR A 42 0.18 1.81 4.97
C TYR A 42 -1.28 2.20 4.81
N THR A 43 -2.16 1.21 4.81
CA THR A 43 -3.60 1.42 4.62
C THR A 43 -4.32 1.17 5.92
N ARG A 44 -5.13 2.14 6.36
CA ARG A 44 -5.92 2.04 7.58
C ARG A 44 -7.39 1.80 7.25
N GLU A 45 -7.99 0.85 7.98
CA GLU A 45 -9.42 0.62 7.92
C GLU A 45 -10.17 1.75 8.65
N VAL A 46 -11.10 2.39 7.96
CA VAL A 46 -11.99 3.41 8.54
C VAL A 46 -13.32 2.75 8.91
N ARG A 47 -13.69 2.84 10.19
CA ARG A 47 -14.95 2.29 10.72
C ARG A 47 -15.87 3.41 11.17
N GLN A 48 -17.15 3.29 10.85
CA GLN A 48 -18.22 4.13 11.38
C GLN A 48 -19.07 3.23 12.30
N GLY A 49 -18.84 3.35 13.61
CA GLY A 49 -19.41 2.43 14.59
C GLY A 49 -18.95 0.98 14.34
N SER A 50 -19.90 0.04 14.27
CA SER A 50 -19.59 -1.38 14.01
C SER A 50 -19.28 -1.69 12.55
N GLN A 51 -19.60 -0.78 11.61
CA GLN A 51 -19.47 -1.01 10.18
C GLN A 51 -18.15 -0.50 9.62
N ARG A 52 -17.52 -1.30 8.75
CA ARG A 52 -16.37 -0.87 7.95
C ARG A 52 -16.83 0.10 6.86
N GLY A 53 -16.58 1.39 7.07
CA GLY A 53 -17.00 2.49 6.20
C GLY A 53 -16.05 2.73 5.03
N GLY A 54 -14.78 2.34 5.14
CA GLY A 54 -13.81 2.53 4.07
C GLY A 54 -12.38 2.20 4.45
N PHE A 55 -11.48 2.72 3.64
CA PHE A 55 -10.03 2.60 3.75
C PHE A 55 -9.41 3.94 3.40
N GLU A 56 -8.31 4.27 4.07
CA GLU A 56 -7.50 5.44 3.80
C GLU A 56 -6.03 5.04 3.74
N VAL A 57 -5.27 5.73 2.90
CA VAL A 57 -3.81 5.64 2.91
C VAL A 57 -3.27 6.57 3.98
N VAL A 58 -2.26 6.09 4.69
CA VAL A 58 -1.52 6.83 5.72
C VAL A 58 -0.04 6.74 5.38
N THR A 59 0.59 7.89 5.15
CA THR A 59 2.05 7.97 4.97
C THR A 59 2.76 7.81 6.31
N LEU A 60 4.06 7.50 6.27
CA LEU A 60 4.87 7.33 7.48
C LEU A 60 5.09 8.63 8.28
N ASP A 61 4.84 9.79 7.66
CA ASP A 61 4.81 11.10 8.33
C ASP A 61 3.42 11.50 8.86
N GLY A 62 2.41 10.63 8.70
CA GLY A 62 1.07 10.80 9.28
C GLY A 62 0.07 11.54 8.41
N ARG A 63 0.41 11.95 7.17
CA ARG A 63 -0.59 12.45 6.21
C ARG A 63 -1.55 11.33 5.83
N THR A 64 -2.80 11.69 5.54
CA THR A 64 -3.86 10.74 5.23
C THR A 64 -4.66 11.16 4.01
N SER A 65 -5.17 10.19 3.26
CA SER A 65 -6.02 10.42 2.09
C SER A 65 -6.99 9.24 1.89
N PRO A 66 -8.25 9.47 1.50
CA PRO A 66 -9.19 8.39 1.22
C PRO A 66 -8.68 7.46 0.11
N LEU A 67 -8.79 6.15 0.32
CA LEU A 67 -8.55 5.14 -0.71
C LEU A 67 -9.87 4.61 -1.26
N ALA A 68 -10.79 4.22 -0.36
CA ALA A 68 -12.08 3.69 -0.77
C ALA A 68 -13.15 3.92 0.30
N SER A 69 -14.39 4.19 -0.10
CA SER A 69 -15.48 4.46 0.83
C SER A 69 -16.84 3.98 0.30
N THR A 70 -17.74 3.64 1.23
CA THR A 70 -19.14 3.28 0.92
C THR A 70 -20.05 4.49 0.81
N SER A 71 -19.66 5.64 1.36
CA SER A 71 -20.54 6.81 1.52
C SER A 71 -20.24 7.94 0.52
N VAL A 72 -19.75 7.61 -0.67
CA VAL A 72 -19.40 8.61 -1.70
C VAL A 72 -20.51 8.77 -2.73
N SER A 73 -21.06 9.99 -2.81
CA SER A 73 -22.17 10.35 -3.70
C SER A 73 -21.86 11.52 -4.64
N SER A 74 -20.60 11.87 -4.88
CA SER A 74 -20.24 12.90 -5.86
C SER A 74 -20.47 12.41 -7.30
N SER A 75 -20.74 13.34 -8.23
CA SER A 75 -20.92 13.02 -9.65
C SER A 75 -19.69 12.33 -10.26
N GLU A 76 -18.48 12.70 -9.82
CA GLU A 76 -17.24 12.06 -10.24
C GLU A 76 -17.14 10.61 -9.77
N SER A 77 -17.63 10.31 -8.56
CA SER A 77 -17.61 8.96 -7.99
C SER A 77 -18.49 7.95 -8.72
N LEU A 78 -19.30 8.37 -9.69
CA LEU A 78 -20.07 7.48 -10.55
C LEU A 78 -19.18 6.67 -11.51
N ARG A 79 -18.00 7.21 -11.85
CA ARG A 79 -17.05 6.56 -12.76
C ARG A 79 -15.92 5.83 -12.04
N TRP A 80 -15.89 5.90 -10.72
CA TRP A 80 -14.84 5.26 -9.93
C TRP A 80 -14.99 3.74 -9.94
N PRO A 81 -13.86 2.99 -9.97
CA PRO A 81 -13.91 1.54 -9.86
C PRO A 81 -14.45 1.11 -8.50
N THR A 82 -14.97 -0.11 -8.46
CA THR A 82 -15.60 -0.66 -7.25
C THR A 82 -14.98 -1.99 -6.86
N VAL A 83 -14.87 -2.20 -5.54
CA VAL A 83 -14.50 -3.49 -4.94
C VAL A 83 -15.58 -3.86 -3.93
N GLY A 84 -16.48 -4.75 -4.31
CA GLY A 84 -17.68 -5.02 -3.52
C GLY A 84 -18.52 -3.76 -3.37
N ARG A 85 -18.72 -3.30 -2.13
CA ARG A 85 -19.49 -2.08 -1.82
C ARG A 85 -18.67 -0.79 -1.80
N TYR A 86 -17.36 -0.86 -1.98
CA TYR A 86 -16.46 0.29 -1.86
C TYR A 86 -16.18 0.90 -3.22
N LYS A 87 -16.36 2.21 -3.35
CA LYS A 87 -15.85 2.99 -4.48
C LYS A 87 -14.43 3.43 -4.19
N VAL A 88 -13.52 3.26 -5.13
CA VAL A 88 -12.09 3.54 -4.98
C VAL A 88 -11.77 4.92 -5.56
N ASP A 89 -11.20 5.79 -4.74
CA ASP A 89 -10.75 7.12 -5.14
C ASP A 89 -9.28 7.06 -5.56
N ILE A 90 -9.05 6.77 -6.85
CA ILE A 90 -7.69 6.64 -7.39
C ILE A 90 -6.94 7.97 -7.28
N ALA A 91 -7.60 9.10 -7.51
CA ALA A 91 -6.93 10.41 -7.53
C ALA A 91 -6.43 10.78 -6.12
N SER A 92 -7.28 10.58 -5.11
CA SER A 92 -6.90 10.78 -3.71
C SER A 92 -5.77 9.83 -3.29
N PHE A 93 -5.84 8.56 -3.71
CA PHE A 93 -4.77 7.59 -3.48
C PHE A 93 -3.44 8.02 -4.12
N GLU A 94 -3.44 8.32 -5.42
CA GLU A 94 -2.23 8.63 -6.18
C GLU A 94 -1.52 9.88 -5.68
N SER A 95 -2.30 10.91 -5.31
CA SER A 95 -1.75 12.18 -4.82
C SER A 95 -0.94 12.03 -3.53
N LEU A 96 -1.21 10.99 -2.74
CA LEU A 96 -0.52 10.72 -1.49
C LEU A 96 0.48 9.57 -1.59
N ALA A 97 0.13 8.46 -2.24
CA ALA A 97 0.93 7.25 -2.27
C ALA A 97 2.12 7.32 -3.26
N LEU A 98 1.94 7.91 -4.44
CA LEU A 98 2.99 7.92 -5.47
C LEU A 98 4.24 8.73 -5.08
N PRO A 99 4.13 9.90 -4.43
CA PRO A 99 5.31 10.62 -3.93
C PRO A 99 6.17 9.79 -2.96
N GLU A 100 5.52 8.93 -2.16
CA GLU A 100 6.21 8.08 -1.18
C GLU A 100 7.00 6.93 -1.82
N LEU A 101 6.70 6.59 -3.08
CA LEU A 101 7.40 5.54 -3.83
C LEU A 101 8.53 6.07 -4.73
N GLN A 102 8.86 7.36 -4.63
CA GLN A 102 10.01 7.90 -5.34
C GLN A 102 11.31 7.35 -4.76
N VAL A 103 12.10 6.67 -5.61
CA VAL A 103 13.39 6.08 -5.27
C VAL A 103 14.45 7.17 -5.17
N GLU A 104 14.93 7.40 -3.94
CA GLU A 104 15.97 8.38 -3.62
C GLU A 104 17.19 7.64 -3.04
N LYS A 105 18.40 8.18 -3.26
CA LYS A 105 19.66 7.53 -2.87
C LYS A 105 19.84 7.38 -1.36
N ASP A 106 19.10 8.15 -0.58
CA ASP A 106 19.17 8.21 0.87
C ASP A 106 18.01 7.48 1.56
N THR A 107 17.16 6.77 0.82
CA THR A 107 16.11 5.92 1.42
C THR A 107 16.70 4.59 1.88
N ASP A 108 16.56 4.29 3.17
CA ASP A 108 17.10 3.08 3.80
C ASP A 108 16.11 1.90 3.77
N LEU A 109 14.81 2.17 3.69
CA LEU A 109 13.74 1.17 3.68
C LEU A 109 12.46 1.72 3.06
N PHE A 110 11.79 0.90 2.25
CA PHE A 110 10.41 1.16 1.82
C PHE A 110 9.41 0.31 2.61
N ILE A 111 8.27 0.90 2.98
CA ILE A 111 7.12 0.20 3.55
C ILE A 111 5.90 0.38 2.65
N ILE A 112 5.27 -0.72 2.22
CA ILE A 112 4.11 -0.69 1.33
C ILE A 112 3.03 -1.64 1.85
N ASP A 113 2.00 -1.12 2.51
CA ASP A 113 0.84 -1.91 2.97
C ASP A 113 -0.47 -1.32 2.38
N GLU A 114 -1.15 -1.95 1.43
CA GLU A 114 -0.93 -3.26 0.78
C GLU A 114 -0.82 -3.08 -0.74
N VAL A 115 -0.12 -3.99 -1.43
CA VAL A 115 -0.19 -4.09 -2.90
C VAL A 115 -1.39 -4.97 -3.26
N GLY A 116 -2.58 -4.38 -3.21
CA GLY A 116 -3.85 -5.07 -3.30
C GLY A 116 -4.72 -4.65 -4.48
N LYS A 117 -5.91 -5.24 -4.57
CA LYS A 117 -6.85 -5.00 -5.67
C LYS A 117 -7.29 -3.52 -5.78
N MET A 118 -7.38 -2.80 -4.66
CA MET A 118 -7.87 -1.42 -4.65
C MET A 118 -6.80 -0.48 -5.21
N GLU A 119 -5.56 -0.65 -4.79
CA GLU A 119 -4.39 0.13 -5.16
C GLU A 119 -4.00 -0.11 -6.62
N LEU A 120 -4.16 -1.36 -7.10
CA LEU A 120 -3.90 -1.75 -8.48
C LEU A 120 -4.90 -1.18 -9.52
N PHE A 121 -5.94 -0.46 -9.10
CA PHE A 121 -6.71 0.36 -10.06
C PHE A 121 -5.94 1.58 -10.55
N SER A 122 -4.92 2.03 -9.82
CA SER A 122 -3.97 3.04 -10.31
C SER A 122 -3.03 2.40 -11.34
N SER A 123 -3.06 2.89 -12.57
CA SER A 123 -2.12 2.50 -13.62
C SER A 123 -0.68 2.93 -13.32
N SER A 124 -0.50 3.91 -12.43
CA SER A 124 0.79 4.48 -12.06
C SER A 124 1.44 3.76 -10.87
N PHE A 125 0.62 3.15 -10.01
CA PHE A 125 1.06 2.52 -8.77
C PHE A 125 1.93 1.29 -8.99
N PHE A 126 1.47 0.32 -9.78
CA PHE A 126 2.24 -0.91 -10.01
C PHE A 126 3.63 -0.64 -10.64
N PRO A 127 3.76 0.23 -11.66
CA PRO A 127 5.08 0.67 -12.13
C PRO A 127 5.96 1.33 -11.06
N ALA A 128 5.38 2.11 -10.15
CA ALA A 128 6.13 2.72 -9.05
C ALA A 128 6.64 1.67 -8.05
N VAL A 129 5.81 0.68 -7.70
CA VAL A 129 6.22 -0.45 -6.86
C VAL A 129 7.34 -1.25 -7.53
N LEU A 130 7.25 -1.52 -8.83
CA LEU A 130 8.31 -2.21 -9.57
C LEU A 130 9.65 -1.45 -9.51
N LYS A 131 9.64 -0.12 -9.70
CA LYS A 131 10.85 0.70 -9.57
C LYS A 131 11.47 0.61 -8.17
N VAL A 132 10.65 0.56 -7.13
CA VAL A 132 11.10 0.36 -5.76
C VAL A 132 11.73 -1.04 -5.57
N LEU A 133 11.11 -2.08 -6.11
CA LEU A 133 11.63 -3.46 -6.05
C LEU A 133 12.91 -3.66 -6.87
N GLU A 134 13.06 -2.94 -7.98
CA GLU A 134 14.27 -2.92 -8.81
C GLU A 134 15.41 -2.10 -8.18
N SER A 135 15.12 -1.32 -7.14
CA SER A 135 16.13 -0.58 -6.39
C SER A 135 16.94 -1.52 -5.48
N ASN A 136 18.11 -1.05 -5.04
CA ASN A 136 18.90 -1.77 -4.01
C ASN A 136 18.39 -1.50 -2.58
N THR A 137 17.29 -0.74 -2.43
CA THR A 137 16.73 -0.42 -1.12
C THR A 137 15.85 -1.57 -0.63
N PRO A 138 16.01 -2.02 0.62
CA PRO A 138 15.12 -3.01 1.23
C PRO A 138 13.65 -2.59 1.18
N VAL A 139 12.74 -3.57 1.05
CA VAL A 139 11.29 -3.35 0.98
C VAL A 139 10.58 -4.27 1.96
N LEU A 140 9.72 -3.70 2.81
CA LEU A 140 8.72 -4.41 3.59
C LEU A 140 7.35 -4.13 2.97
N ALA A 141 6.74 -5.13 2.34
CA ALA A 141 5.44 -4.95 1.72
C ALA A 141 4.44 -6.01 2.19
N SER A 142 3.15 -5.72 2.08
CA SER A 142 2.11 -6.72 2.24
C SER A 142 1.38 -6.99 0.92
N ILE A 143 0.93 -8.23 0.77
CA ILE A 143 0.11 -8.67 -0.37
C ILE A 143 -1.08 -9.50 0.12
N PRO A 144 -2.25 -9.40 -0.55
CA PRO A 144 -3.39 -10.24 -0.21
C PRO A 144 -3.13 -11.70 -0.60
N ILE A 145 -3.76 -12.63 0.11
CA ILE A 145 -3.86 -14.01 -0.39
C ILE A 145 -4.88 -14.02 -1.55
N PRO A 146 -4.54 -14.63 -2.70
CA PRO A 146 -5.50 -14.85 -3.79
C PRO A 146 -6.73 -15.62 -3.28
N LYS A 147 -7.93 -15.05 -3.46
CA LYS A 147 -9.17 -15.81 -3.22
C LYS A 147 -9.37 -16.77 -4.39
N SER A 148 -8.98 -18.03 -4.20
CA SER A 148 -9.32 -19.16 -5.08
C SER A 148 -8.89 -18.98 -6.55
N GLY A 149 -7.60 -19.21 -6.83
CA GLY A 149 -7.12 -19.62 -8.15
C GLY A 149 -7.29 -18.62 -9.31
N ARG A 150 -7.46 -17.32 -9.04
CA ARG A 150 -7.32 -16.28 -10.06
C ARG A 150 -6.15 -15.39 -9.71
N ASP A 151 -5.21 -15.32 -10.63
CA ASP A 151 -4.08 -14.42 -10.55
C ASP A 151 -4.55 -12.98 -10.35
N ILE A 152 -3.83 -12.26 -9.50
CA ILE A 152 -3.83 -10.80 -9.52
C ILE A 152 -3.40 -10.43 -10.95
N PRO A 153 -4.11 -9.53 -11.67
CA PRO A 153 -3.70 -9.14 -13.02
C PRO A 153 -2.24 -8.64 -12.98
N GLY A 154 -1.32 -9.41 -13.54
CA GLY A 154 0.14 -9.23 -13.39
C GLY A 154 0.92 -10.50 -13.04
N GLY A 155 0.25 -11.62 -12.74
CA GLY A 155 0.85 -12.92 -12.46
C GLY A 155 1.48 -13.64 -13.67
N THR A 156 2.50 -13.04 -14.29
CA THR A 156 3.49 -13.78 -15.08
C THR A 156 4.80 -13.00 -15.07
N LEU A 157 5.34 -12.77 -13.87
CA LEU A 157 6.69 -12.27 -13.69
C LEU A 157 7.38 -13.19 -12.71
N PHE A 158 7.93 -14.28 -13.23
CA PHE A 158 9.32 -14.74 -13.13
C PHE A 158 9.44 -16.06 -13.92
N PRO A 159 10.44 -16.23 -14.81
CA PRO A 159 10.71 -17.50 -15.47
C PRO A 159 11.20 -18.58 -14.48
#